data_AF-A0A3D9EDQ9-F1
#
_entry.id   AF-A0A3D9EDQ9-F1
#
_cell.length_a   1.000
_cell.length_b   1.000
_cell.length_c   1.000
_cell.angle_alpha   90.00
_cell.angle_beta   90.00
_cell.angle_gamma   90.00
#
_symmetry.space_group_name_H-M   'P 1'
#
loop_
_entity.id
_entity.type
_entity.pdbx_description
1 polymer ?
#
loop_
_entity_poly.entity_id
_entity_poly.type
_entity_poly.pdbx_seq_one_letter_code
_entity_poly.pdbx_strand_id
1 'polypeptide(L)' 'MPIEDVQQLLEAEARAWIGKGYSSPERIQELRATITKHRGAAAAEKLIQEMRRQYRRLREEEINGQQAG' A
#
# COMPACT_ATOMS: atom_id res chain seq x y z
N MET A 1 25.47 -2.57 0.50
CA MET A 1 24.38 -3.53 0.78
C MET A 1 23.13 -2.97 0.12
N PRO A 2 22.47 -3.70 -0.79
CA PRO A 2 21.66 -3.10 -1.84
C PRO A 2 20.30 -2.62 -1.33
N ILE A 3 19.79 -1.60 -2.01
CA ILE A 3 18.59 -0.82 -1.72
C ILE A 3 17.30 -1.67 -1.91
N GLU A 4 17.42 -2.89 -2.42
CA GLU A 4 16.33 -3.87 -2.64
C GLU A 4 15.61 -4.32 -1.37
N ASP A 5 16.27 -4.35 -0.21
CA ASP A 5 15.63 -4.81 1.04
C ASP A 5 14.46 -3.90 1.45
N VAL A 6 14.63 -2.58 1.30
CA VAL A 6 13.64 -1.60 1.74
C VAL A 6 12.39 -1.64 0.86
N GLN A 7 12.55 -1.83 -0.45
CA GLN A 7 11.43 -1.86 -1.39
C GLN A 7 10.61 -3.14 -1.22
N GLN A 8 11.26 -4.30 -1.08
CA GLN A 8 10.55 -5.57 -0.86
C GLN A 8 9.82 -5.60 0.49
N LEU A 9 10.41 -5.00 1.53
CA LEU A 9 9.74 -4.83 2.81
C LEU A 9 8.49 -3.95 2.69
N LEU A 10 8.57 -2.82 1.97
CA LEU A 10 7.41 -1.94 1.74
C LEU A 10 6.30 -2.65 0.96
N GLU A 11 6.64 -3.44 -0.05
CA GLU A 11 5.67 -4.20 -0.83
C GLU A 11 4.95 -5.28 0.01
N ALA A 12 5.71 -6.01 0.83
CA ALA A 12 5.16 -7.02 1.74
C ALA A 12 4.25 -6.37 2.79
N GLU A 13 4.68 -5.25 3.38
CA GLU A 13 3.91 -4.51 4.38
C GLU A 13 2.64 -3.94 3.76
N ALA A 14 2.73 -3.33 2.56
CA ALA A 14 1.58 -2.81 1.83
C ALA A 14 0.55 -3.91 1.53
N ARG A 15 0.99 -5.07 1.06
CA ARG A 15 0.11 -6.22 0.80
C ARG A 15 -0.58 -6.72 2.07
N ALA A 16 0.15 -6.78 3.19
CA ALA A 16 -0.41 -7.18 4.47
C ALA A 16 -1.50 -6.20 4.95
N TRP A 17 -1.30 -4.89 4.77
CA TRP A 17 -2.30 -3.89 5.11
C TRP A 17 -3.54 -3.95 4.21
N ILE A 18 -3.36 -4.12 2.88
CA ILE A 18 -4.47 -4.29 1.94
C ILE A 18 -5.29 -5.54 2.31
N GLY A 19 -4.64 -6.67 2.60
CA GLY A 19 -5.31 -7.90 3.04
C GLY A 19 -6.05 -7.78 4.37
N LYS A 20 -5.63 -6.85 5.25
CA LYS A 20 -6.32 -6.51 6.49
C LYS A 20 -7.50 -5.54 6.28
N GLY A 21 -7.79 -5.10 5.06
CA GLY A 21 -8.86 -4.16 4.74
C GLY A 21 -8.46 -2.68 4.83
N TYR A 22 -7.16 -2.36 4.93
CA TYR A 22 -6.66 -0.98 4.88
C TYR A 22 -6.57 -0.46 3.44
N SER A 23 -7.66 -0.58 2.70
CA SER A 23 -7.78 -0.15 1.29
C SER A 23 -8.65 1.09 1.12
N SER A 24 -9.45 1.44 2.12
CA SER A 24 -10.32 2.62 2.11
C SER A 24 -9.56 3.90 2.46
N PRO A 25 -9.95 5.07 1.93
CA PRO A 25 -9.27 6.34 2.18
C PRO A 25 -9.20 6.72 3.67
N GLU A 26 -10.24 6.36 4.45
CA GLU A 26 -10.28 6.55 5.90
C GLU A 26 -9.22 5.70 6.61
N ARG A 27 -9.18 4.39 6.32
CA ARG A 27 -8.20 3.46 6.86
C ARG A 27 -6.76 3.82 6.47
N ILE A 28 -6.56 4.30 5.25
CA ILE A 28 -5.25 4.77 4.78
C ILE A 28 -4.81 6.02 5.57
N GLN A 29 -5.73 6.94 5.90
CA GLN A 29 -5.40 8.07 6.77
C GLN A 29 -5.03 7.63 8.19
N GLU A 30 -5.78 6.68 8.78
CA GLU A 30 -5.44 6.12 10.10
C GLU A 30 -4.06 5.45 10.09
N LEU A 31 -3.76 4.68 9.04
CA LEU A 31 -2.46 4.02 8.87
C LEU A 31 -1.35 5.07 8.72
N ARG A 32 -1.59 6.14 7.95
CA ARG A 32 -0.64 7.26 7.80
C ARG A 32 -0.27 7.85 9.14
N ALA A 33 -1.27 8.18 9.96
CA ALA A 33 -1.07 8.78 11.27
C ALA A 33 -0.28 7.85 12.18
N THR A 34 -0.62 6.56 12.17
CA THR A 34 0.08 5.52 12.94
C THR A 34 1.56 5.42 12.54
N ILE A 35 1.84 5.26 11.24
CA ILE A 35 3.23 5.10 10.78
C ILE A 35 4.01 6.40 10.93
N THR A 36 3.38 7.56 10.74
CA THR A 36 4.03 8.86 10.98
C THR A 36 4.49 8.98 12.43
N LYS A 37 3.67 8.51 13.39
CA LYS A 37 4.02 8.51 14.83
C LYS A 37 5.17 7.54 15.15
N HIS A 38 5.25 6.40 14.48
CA HIS A 38 6.24 5.36 14.79
C HIS A 38 7.55 5.46 14.00
N ARG A 39 7.48 5.84 12.72
CA ARG A 39 8.59 5.78 11.75
C ARG A 39 8.82 7.12 11.01
N GLY A 40 7.98 8.13 11.26
CA GLY A 40 8.07 9.45 10.63
C GLY A 40 7.28 9.57 9.32
N ALA A 41 7.03 10.81 8.92
CA ALA A 41 6.16 11.14 7.78
C ALA A 41 6.69 10.58 6.45
N ALA A 42 8.02 10.61 6.23
CA ALA A 42 8.63 10.11 5.01
C ALA A 42 8.43 8.59 4.81
N ALA A 43 8.51 7.80 5.89
CA ALA A 43 8.26 6.36 5.84
C ALA A 43 6.78 6.05 5.58
N ALA A 44 5.88 6.81 6.22
CA ALA A 44 4.44 6.69 6.02
C ALA A 44 4.03 7.00 4.57
N GLU A 45 4.62 8.04 3.97
CA GLU A 45 4.32 8.43 2.60
C GLU A 45 4.79 7.37 1.59
N LYS A 46 5.99 6.82 1.77
CA LYS A 46 6.50 5.72 0.92
C LYS A 46 5.58 4.49 0.96
N LEU A 47 5.14 4.06 2.14
CA LEU A 47 4.25 2.92 2.25
C LEU A 47 2.89 3.19 1.60
N ILE A 48 2.31 4.37 1.80
CA ILE A 48 0.99 4.71 1.23
C ILE A 48 1.04 4.83 -0.29
N GLN A 49 2.13 5.37 -0.85
CA GLN A 49 2.34 5.37 -2.30
C GLN A 49 2.34 3.94 -2.86
N GLU A 50 3.04 3.01 -2.19
CA GLU A 50 3.08 1.60 -2.61
C GLU A 50 1.70 0.93 -2.48
N MET A 51 1.00 1.16 -1.36
CA MET A 51 -0.36 0.65 -1.18
C MET A 51 -1.32 1.16 -2.26
N ARG A 52 -1.25 2.46 -2.61
CA ARG A 52 -2.06 3.04 -3.68
C ARG A 52 -1.73 2.42 -5.04
N ARG A 53 -0.45 2.18 -5.33
CA ARG A 53 -0.01 1.55 -6.57
C ARG A 53 -0.57 0.13 -6.70
N GLN A 54 -0.46 -0.68 -5.65
CA GLN A 54 -1.01 -2.04 -5.62
C GLN A 54 -2.54 -2.04 -5.71
N TYR A 55 -3.22 -1.15 -4.96
CA TYR A 55 -4.68 -1.05 -5.01
C TYR A 55 -5.19 -0.60 -6.39
N ARG A 56 -4.49 0.33 -7.05
CA ARG A 56 -4.82 0.76 -8.40
C ARG A 56 -4.70 -0.41 -9.39
N ARG A 57 -3.60 -1.18 -9.32
CA ARG A 57 -3.42 -2.39 -10.15
C ARG A 57 -4.55 -3.39 -9.92
N LEU A 58 -4.85 -3.73 -8.66
CA LEU A 58 -5.93 -4.67 -8.33
C LEU A 58 -7.28 -4.20 -8.89
N ARG A 59 -7.59 -2.90 -8.80
CA ARG A 59 -8.83 -2.33 -9.36
C ARG A 59 -8.80 -2.31 -10.89
N GLU A 60 -7.68 -1.97 -11.52
CA GLU A 60 -7.52 -1.98 -12.99
C GLU A 60 -7.65 -3.41 -13.54
N GLU A 61 -7.11 -4.41 -12.82
CA GLU A 61 -7.22 -5.84 -13.13
C GLU A 61 -8.65 -6.36 -12.94
N GLU A 62 -9.36 -5.94 -11.89
CA GLU A 62 -10.78 -6.27 -11.68
C GLU A 62 -11.65 -5.71 -12.82
N ILE A 63 -11.41 -4.46 -13.23
CA ILE A 63 -12.13 -3.82 -14.33
C ILE A 63 -11.83 -4.49 -15.68
N ASN A 64 -10.56 -4.83 -15.96
CA ASN A 64 -10.19 -5.51 -17.20
C ASN A 64 -10.64 -6.98 -17.21
N GLY A 65 -10.61 -7.68 -16.07
CA GLY A 65 -11.09 -9.05 -15.93
C GLY A 65 -12.62 -9.18 -16.11
N GLN A 66 -13.37 -8.14 -15.74
CA GLN A 66 -14.83 -8.08 -15.96
C GLN A 66 -15.22 -7.88 -17.44
N GLN A 67 -14.30 -7.43 -18.31
CA GLN A 67 -14.54 -7.27 -19.75
C GLN A 67 -14.14 -8.48 -20.60
N ALA A 68 -13.53 -9.51 -20.01
CA ALA A 68 -13.06 -10.72 -20.70
C ALA A 68 -13.92 -11.97 -20.42
N GLY A 69 -15.14 -11.80 -19.90
CA GLY A 69 -16.12 -12.86 -19.63
C GLY A 69 -17.23 -12.92 -20.67
#